data_AF-A0A8S8YBK1-F1
#
_entry.id   AF-A0A8S8YBK1-F1
#
_cell.length_a   1.000
_cell.length_b   1.000
_cell.length_c   1.000
_cell.angle_alpha   90.00
_cell.angle_beta   90.00
_cell.angle_gamma   90.00
#
_symmetry.space_group_name_H-M   'P 1'
#
loop_
_entity.id
_entity.type
_entity.pdbx_description
1 polymer ?
#
loop_
_entity_poly.entity_id
_entity_poly.type
_entity_poly.pdbx_seq_one_letter_code
_entity_poly.pdbx_strand_id
1 'polypeptide(L)'
;MAYEVDDLVVRDFPDAHYGLIACSWFHTPPAVRKKHMPRMLHALAPGGHFVMEGYHKTQLPLTSGGPKSFELLFDLDEVLAELTGPSAPPMRTLRASVEETTLDESDLHRGVANVVRFHLQRV
;
A
#
# COMPACT_ATOMS: atom_id res chain seq x y z
N MET A 1 22.63 -3.13 -10.53
CA MET A 1 21.65 -3.30 -9.44
C MET A 1 20.94 -4.62 -9.67
N ALA A 2 20.86 -5.46 -8.64
CA ALA A 2 20.05 -6.69 -8.70
C ALA A 2 18.66 -6.36 -8.18
N TYR A 3 17.63 -6.82 -8.89
CA TYR A 3 16.24 -6.78 -8.43
C TYR A 3 15.66 -8.19 -8.54
N GLU A 4 14.68 -8.47 -7.70
CA GLU A 4 13.92 -9.71 -7.73
C GLU A 4 12.52 -9.42 -8.27
N VAL A 5 11.99 -10.39 -9.01
CA VAL A 5 10.58 -10.41 -9.44
C VAL A 5 9.96 -11.64 -8.80
N ASP A 6 8.87 -11.43 -8.07
CA ASP A 6 8.23 -12.48 -7.28
C ASP A 6 6.74 -12.21 -7.13
N ASP A 7 5.99 -13.23 -6.72
CA ASP A 7 4.55 -13.15 -6.47
C ASP A 7 4.28 -12.97 -4.98
N LEU A 8 3.62 -11.86 -4.62
CA LEU A 8 3.23 -11.53 -3.25
C LEU A 8 2.51 -12.69 -2.53
N VAL A 9 1.78 -13.53 -3.26
CA VAL A 9 1.01 -14.65 -2.69
C VAL A 9 1.93 -15.73 -2.14
N VAL A 10 3.00 -16.08 -2.87
CA VAL A 10 3.88 -17.21 -2.55
C VAL A 10 5.24 -16.79 -1.99
N ARG A 11 5.64 -15.52 -2.17
CA ARG A 11 6.90 -15.00 -1.65
C ARG A 11 7.03 -15.25 -0.16
N ASP A 12 8.19 -15.75 0.24
CA ASP A 12 8.53 -15.85 1.65
C ASP A 12 9.05 -14.50 2.17
N PHE A 13 8.60 -14.13 3.36
CA PHE A 13 8.91 -12.86 3.99
C PHE A 13 9.54 -13.16 5.36
N PRO A 14 10.87 -13.04 5.50
CA PRO A 14 11.52 -13.33 6.77
C PRO A 14 11.04 -12.35 7.84
N ASP A 15 10.66 -12.86 9.02
CA ASP A 15 10.20 -12.01 10.13
C ASP A 15 11.31 -11.06 10.58
N ALA A 16 10.91 -9.82 10.90
CA ALA A 16 11.79 -8.79 11.48
C ALA A 16 13.10 -8.51 10.71
N HIS A 17 13.06 -8.51 9.39
CA HIS A 17 14.24 -8.37 8.54
C HIS A 17 14.46 -6.97 7.96
N TYR A 18 13.38 -6.30 7.53
CA TYR A 18 13.47 -5.04 6.80
C TYR A 18 13.24 -3.82 7.71
N GLY A 19 14.03 -2.76 7.51
CA GLY A 19 13.78 -1.47 8.17
C GLY A 19 12.68 -0.65 7.49
N LEU A 20 12.38 -0.94 6.22
CA LEU A 20 11.39 -0.22 5.41
C LEU A 20 10.74 -1.19 4.41
N ILE A 21 9.42 -1.10 4.29
CA ILE A 21 8.64 -1.66 3.18
C ILE A 21 7.90 -0.50 2.51
N ALA A 22 8.09 -0.32 1.21
CA ALA A 22 7.47 0.74 0.43
C ALA A 22 6.62 0.14 -0.70
N CYS A 23 5.34 0.53 -0.77
CA CYS A 23 4.43 0.14 -1.84
C CYS A 23 4.02 1.38 -2.64
N SER A 24 4.48 1.47 -3.90
CA SER A 24 4.10 2.54 -4.83
C SER A 24 3.19 1.97 -5.91
N TRP A 25 1.97 2.48 -6.02
CA TRP A 25 0.96 2.05 -7.00
C TRP A 25 0.65 0.54 -6.99
N PHE A 26 0.88 -0.11 -5.84
CA PHE A 26 0.79 -1.56 -5.68
C PHE A 26 -0.65 -2.03 -5.45
N HIS A 27 -1.47 -1.89 -6.49
CA HIS A 27 -2.88 -2.27 -6.46
C HIS A 27 -3.04 -3.79 -6.60
N THR A 28 -3.67 -4.42 -5.60
CA THR A 28 -3.96 -5.86 -5.58
C THR A 28 -5.45 -6.11 -5.35
N PRO A 29 -6.01 -7.21 -5.89
CA PRO A 29 -7.40 -7.58 -5.63
C PRO A 29 -7.66 -7.74 -4.12
N PRO A 30 -8.86 -7.45 -3.62
CA PRO A 30 -9.16 -7.50 -2.18
C PRO A 30 -8.84 -8.85 -1.52
N ALA A 31 -9.06 -9.96 -2.24
CA ALA A 31 -8.73 -11.30 -1.74
C ALA A 31 -7.23 -11.51 -1.51
N VAL A 32 -6.38 -10.86 -2.30
CA VAL A 32 -4.91 -10.89 -2.14
C VAL A 32 -4.50 -9.89 -1.07
N ARG A 33 -4.97 -8.64 -1.18
CA ARG A 33 -4.64 -7.52 -0.30
C ARG A 33 -4.85 -7.85 1.18
N LYS A 34 -6.08 -8.27 1.52
CA LYS A 34 -6.52 -8.56 2.91
C LYS A 34 -5.66 -9.59 3.61
N LYS A 35 -5.12 -10.55 2.86
CA LYS A 35 -4.32 -11.65 3.41
C LYS A 35 -2.83 -11.32 3.38
N HIS A 36 -2.34 -10.85 2.25
CA HIS A 36 -0.91 -10.85 1.98
C HIS A 36 -0.22 -9.53 2.31
N MET A 37 -0.92 -8.39 2.31
CA MET A 37 -0.31 -7.14 2.79
C MET A 37 -0.02 -7.21 4.30
N PRO A 38 -0.97 -7.59 5.19
CA PRO A 38 -0.68 -7.73 6.62
C PRO A 38 0.40 -8.79 6.89
N ARG A 39 0.38 -9.91 6.15
CA ARG A 39 1.41 -10.95 6.22
C ARG A 39 2.81 -10.40 5.93
N MET A 40 2.96 -9.60 4.87
CA MET A 40 4.23 -8.99 4.49
C MET A 40 4.76 -8.03 5.57
N LEU A 41 3.88 -7.35 6.33
CA LEU A 41 4.30 -6.40 7.37
C LEU A 41 5.05 -7.06 8.54
N HIS A 42 4.88 -8.36 8.78
CA HIS A 42 5.70 -9.10 9.75
C HIS A 42 7.19 -9.12 9.36
N ALA A 43 7.54 -8.84 8.11
CA ALA A 43 8.95 -8.71 7.75
C ALA A 43 9.60 -7.41 8.20
N LEU A 44 8.85 -6.43 8.72
CA LEU A 44 9.44 -5.22 9.30
C LEU A 44 10.11 -5.56 10.63
N ALA A 45 11.34 -5.11 10.87
CA ALA A 45 11.93 -5.13 12.21
C ALA A 45 11.10 -4.25 13.18
N PRO A 46 11.15 -4.46 14.51
CA PRO A 46 10.60 -3.50 15.47
C PRO A 46 11.16 -2.09 15.22
N GLY A 47 10.28 -1.09 15.18
CA GLY A 47 10.63 0.27 14.75
C GLY A 47 10.74 0.47 13.23
N GLY A 48 10.62 -0.58 12.43
CA GLY A 48 10.60 -0.53 10.97
C GLY A 48 9.33 0.13 10.42
N HIS A 49 9.45 0.70 9.22
CA HIS A 49 8.40 1.55 8.65
C HIS A 49 7.72 0.91 7.44
N PHE A 50 6.41 1.13 7.33
CA PHE A 50 5.64 0.88 6.12
C PHE A 50 5.21 2.23 5.52
N VAL A 51 5.47 2.43 4.24
CA VAL A 51 4.97 3.58 3.48
C VAL A 51 4.23 3.11 2.23
N MET A 52 3.07 3.69 1.98
CA MET A 52 2.29 3.36 0.79
C MET A 52 1.65 4.59 0.18
N GLU A 53 1.69 4.64 -1.15
CA GLU A 53 0.85 5.51 -1.96
C GLU A 53 0.12 4.67 -3.01
N GLY A 54 -1.17 4.94 -3.18
CA GLY A 54 -2.00 4.30 -4.20
C GLY A 54 -3.26 5.09 -4.45
N TYR A 55 -3.97 4.79 -5.54
CA TYR A 55 -5.20 5.47 -5.89
C TYR A 55 -6.37 5.13 -4.96
N HIS A 56 -7.06 6.17 -4.50
CA HIS A 56 -8.30 6.05 -3.73
C HIS A 56 -9.48 5.69 -4.64
N LYS A 57 -10.58 5.14 -4.11
CA LYS A 57 -11.81 4.83 -4.85
C LYS A 57 -12.37 6.04 -5.63
N THR A 58 -12.18 7.26 -5.12
CA THR A 58 -12.56 8.51 -5.81
C THR A 58 -11.64 8.90 -6.97
N GLN A 59 -10.61 8.10 -7.28
CA GLN A 59 -9.82 8.22 -8.51
C GLN A 59 -10.59 7.76 -9.74
N LEU A 60 -11.58 6.87 -9.60
CA LEU A 60 -12.26 6.24 -10.75
C LEU A 60 -12.74 7.22 -11.85
N PRO A 61 -13.33 8.40 -11.54
CA PRO A 61 -13.72 9.37 -12.57
C PRO A 61 -12.55 10.18 -13.17
N LEU A 62 -11.35 10.12 -12.58
CA LEU A 62 -10.18 10.87 -13.03
C LEU A 62 -9.37 10.10 -14.09
N THR A 63 -8.60 10.85 -14.87
CA THR A 63 -7.85 10.35 -16.04
C THR A 63 -6.35 10.34 -15.83
N SER A 64 -5.86 10.75 -14.66
CA SER A 64 -4.43 10.88 -14.36
C SER A 64 -3.69 9.55 -14.19
N GLY A 65 -4.42 8.44 -14.18
CA GLY A 65 -3.88 7.09 -14.08
C GLY A 65 -4.75 6.15 -13.26
N GLY A 66 -4.19 4.97 -13.00
CA GLY A 66 -4.74 3.97 -12.08
C GLY A 66 -5.67 2.94 -12.71
N PRO A 67 -5.93 1.84 -11.99
CA PRO A 67 -6.86 0.81 -12.44
C PRO A 67 -8.27 1.36 -12.68
N LYS A 68 -8.94 0.85 -13.72
CA LYS A 68 -10.35 1.16 -14.00
C LYS A 68 -11.34 0.18 -13.34
N SER A 69 -10.85 -0.59 -12.37
CA SER A 69 -11.66 -1.46 -11.52
C SER A 69 -11.74 -0.89 -10.11
N PHE A 70 -12.96 -0.68 -9.62
CA PHE A 70 -13.22 -0.19 -8.28
C PHE A 70 -12.65 -1.11 -7.19
N GLU A 71 -12.61 -2.43 -7.44
CA GLU A 71 -12.07 -3.41 -6.49
C GLU A 71 -10.56 -3.29 -6.28
N LEU A 72 -9.84 -2.75 -7.27
CA LEU A 72 -8.39 -2.53 -7.19
C LEU A 72 -8.04 -1.20 -6.51
N LEU A 73 -8.99 -0.27 -6.40
CA LEU A 73 -8.79 1.02 -5.73
C LEU A 73 -8.93 0.87 -4.22
N PHE A 74 -8.27 1.78 -3.50
CA PHE A 74 -8.23 1.73 -2.04
C PHE A 74 -9.30 2.62 -1.40
N ASP A 75 -9.83 2.15 -0.29
CA ASP A 75 -10.57 2.94 0.70
C ASP A 75 -9.68 3.13 1.92
N LEU A 76 -9.68 4.33 2.50
CA LEU A 76 -8.76 4.64 3.59
C LEU A 76 -9.02 3.75 4.81
N ASP A 77 -10.27 3.65 5.24
CA ASP A 77 -10.64 2.98 6.48
C ASP A 77 -10.53 1.46 6.34
N GLU A 78 -10.96 0.91 5.19
CA GLU A 78 -10.82 -0.52 4.91
C GLU A 78 -9.35 -0.95 4.93
N VAL A 79 -8.49 -0.23 4.21
CA VAL A 79 -7.09 -0.61 4.11
C VAL A 79 -6.35 -0.35 5.42
N LEU A 80 -6.66 0.73 6.14
CA LEU A 80 -6.07 0.95 7.46
C LEU A 80 -6.41 -0.19 8.42
N ALA A 81 -7.67 -0.61 8.47
CA ALA A 81 -8.10 -1.71 9.32
C ALA A 81 -7.44 -3.04 8.95
N GLU A 82 -7.19 -3.30 7.67
CA GLU A 82 -6.42 -4.45 7.22
C GLU A 82 -4.96 -4.38 7.71
N LEU A 83 -4.31 -3.21 7.58
CA LEU A 83 -2.89 -3.01 7.90
C LEU A 83 -2.59 -2.88 9.41
N THR A 84 -3.58 -2.54 10.24
CA THR A 84 -3.43 -2.46 11.70
C THR A 84 -4.27 -3.50 12.45
N GLY A 85 -4.90 -4.42 11.71
CA GLY A 85 -5.79 -5.44 12.26
C GLY A 85 -5.05 -6.66 12.81
N PRO A 86 -5.78 -7.71 13.22
CA PRO A 86 -5.21 -8.88 13.89
C PRO A 86 -4.26 -9.73 13.02
N SER A 87 -4.31 -9.55 11.70
CA SER A 87 -3.42 -10.26 10.76
C SER A 87 -2.07 -9.55 10.58
N ALA A 88 -1.95 -8.28 11.00
CA ALA A 88 -0.72 -7.50 10.96
C ALA A 88 0.05 -7.61 12.29
N PRO A 89 1.36 -7.35 12.33
CA PRO A 89 2.03 -7.09 13.60
C PRO A 89 1.48 -5.80 14.23
N PRO A 90 1.77 -5.51 15.52
CA PRO A 90 1.39 -4.24 16.13
C PRO A 90 1.91 -3.06 15.31
N MET A 91 1.00 -2.24 14.81
CA MET A 91 1.33 -1.06 14.01
C MET A 91 0.90 0.21 14.73
N ARG A 92 1.78 1.20 14.73
CA ARG A 92 1.46 2.59 15.05
C ARG A 92 1.23 3.37 13.78
N THR A 93 0.07 4.02 13.68
CA THR A 93 -0.25 4.94 12.58
C THR A 93 0.45 6.28 12.79
N LEU A 94 1.36 6.65 11.88
CA LEU A 94 1.98 7.97 11.82
C LEU A 94 1.25 8.89 10.83
N ARG A 95 0.74 8.31 9.73
CA ARG A 95 -0.14 8.98 8.75
C ARG A 95 -1.10 7.98 8.13
N ALA A 96 -2.34 8.42 7.94
CA ALA A 96 -3.37 7.78 7.11
C ALA A 96 -4.25 8.90 6.56
N SER A 97 -4.21 9.13 5.25
CA SER A 97 -4.95 10.24 4.63
C SER A 97 -5.41 9.91 3.20
N VAL A 98 -6.52 10.54 2.79
CA VAL A 98 -6.92 10.69 1.39
C VAL A 98 -6.60 12.12 0.97
N GLU A 99 -5.90 12.29 -0.15
CA GLU A 99 -5.45 13.59 -0.63
C GLU A 99 -5.68 13.73 -2.13
N GLU A 100 -6.11 14.92 -2.55
CA GLU A 100 -5.97 15.34 -3.94
C GLU A 100 -4.52 15.84 -4.15
N THR A 101 -3.88 15.39 -5.22
CA THR A 101 -2.53 15.81 -5.60
C THR A 101 -2.42 15.89 -7.12
N THR A 102 -1.43 16.61 -7.63
CA THR A 102 -1.08 16.54 -9.06
C THR A 102 0.12 15.61 -9.22
N LEU A 103 -0.04 14.56 -10.02
CA LEU A 103 1.02 13.64 -10.38
C LEU A 103 1.77 14.17 -11.62
N ASP A 104 3.07 13.90 -11.67
CA ASP A 104 3.91 14.07 -12.86
C ASP A 104 5.08 13.08 -12.80
N GLU A 105 4.76 11.80 -12.73
CA GLU A 105 5.74 10.71 -12.64
C GLU A 105 6.00 10.07 -14.00
N SER A 106 4.94 9.88 -14.81
CA SER A 106 5.01 9.33 -16.17
C SER A 106 3.71 9.59 -16.94
N ASP A 107 3.64 9.18 -18.21
CA ASP A 107 2.41 9.30 -19.01
C ASP A 107 1.20 8.53 -18.43
N LEU A 108 1.44 7.54 -17.57
CA LEU A 108 0.40 6.76 -16.89
C LEU A 108 0.06 7.29 -15.49
N HIS A 109 0.81 8.30 -15.01
CA HIS A 109 0.70 8.90 -13.68
C HIS A 109 0.95 10.41 -13.79
N ARG A 110 0.02 11.11 -14.48
CA ARG A 110 0.13 12.56 -14.74
C ARG A 110 -1.23 13.27 -14.65
N GLY A 111 -1.28 14.36 -13.89
CA GLY A 111 -2.48 15.17 -13.67
C GLY A 111 -3.09 15.01 -12.28
N VAL A 112 -4.25 15.61 -12.06
CA VAL A 112 -4.96 15.60 -10.76
C VAL A 112 -5.39 14.18 -10.40
N ALA A 113 -5.05 13.72 -9.20
CA ALA A 113 -5.32 12.39 -8.69
C ALA A 113 -5.79 12.42 -7.24
N ASN A 114 -6.63 11.46 -6.88
CA ASN A 114 -7.00 11.19 -5.50
C ASN A 114 -6.25 9.96 -5.00
N VAL A 115 -5.41 10.13 -3.99
CA VAL A 115 -4.53 9.08 -3.46
C VAL A 115 -4.79 8.80 -1.99
N VAL A 116 -4.57 7.56 -1.58
CA VAL A 116 -4.37 7.20 -0.17
C VAL A 116 -2.88 7.23 0.15
N ARG A 117 -2.54 7.73 1.34
CA ARG A 117 -1.17 7.73 1.86
C ARG A 117 -1.13 7.12 3.25
N PHE A 118 -0.27 6.12 3.43
CA PHE A 118 -0.01 5.52 4.72
C PHE A 118 1.45 5.67 5.10
N HIS A 119 1.69 6.02 6.36
CA HIS A 119 2.97 5.85 7.04
C HIS A 119 2.70 5.17 8.37
N LEU A 120 3.10 3.92 8.49
CA LEU A 120 2.94 3.12 9.70
C LEU A 120 4.32 2.71 10.22
N GLN A 121 4.39 2.36 11.49
CA GLN A 121 5.60 1.84 12.12
C GLN A 121 5.27 0.60 12.94
N ARG A 122 6.04 -0.49 12.77
CA ARG A 122 5.91 -1.67 13.62
C ARG A 122 6.37 -1.34 15.04
N VAL A 123 5.55 -1.68 16.03
CA VAL A 123 5.82 -1.49 17.46
C VAL A 123 6.42 -2.75 18.06
#